data_AF-A0A3A0BSH4-F1
#
_entry.id   AF-A0A3A0BSH4-F1
#
_cell.length_a   1.000
_cell.length_b   1.000
_cell.length_c   1.000
_cell.angle_alpha   90.00
_cell.angle_beta   90.00
_cell.angle_gamma   90.00
#
_symmetry.space_group_name_H-M   'P 1'
#
loop_
_entity.id
_entity.type
_entity.pdbx_description
1 polymer ?
#
loop_
_entity_poly.entity_id
_entity_poly.type
_entity_poly.pdbx_seq_one_letter_code
_entity_poly.pdbx_strand_id
1 'polypeptide(L)'
;MVRRQVAAHLLETTPAMGGLMHWLLASPLLLFVAWAWIDLFAHYSPLPNYWLDALLGLLLMAGVVVLPLGVAAFWLVTSFPGLFQHVGWDVQPLEPVRETEAYWVRYV
;
A
#
# COMPACT_ATOMS: atom_id res chain seq x y z
N MET A 1 5.43 32.08 -15.70
CA MET A 1 4.95 30.97 -16.55
C MET A 1 4.14 30.03 -15.69
N VAL A 2 2.84 29.88 -15.95
CA VAL A 2 1.99 28.90 -15.24
C VAL A 2 2.17 27.57 -15.97
N ARG A 3 2.76 26.56 -15.32
CA ARG A 3 2.86 25.21 -15.89
C ARG A 3 1.45 24.61 -15.98
N ARG A 4 1.09 24.01 -17.12
CA ARG A 4 -0.18 23.29 -17.31
C ARG A 4 -0.28 22.18 -16.25
N GLN A 5 -1.40 22.13 -15.54
CA GLN A 5 -1.71 21.08 -14.58
C GLN A 5 -2.42 19.93 -15.31
N VAL A 6 -1.97 18.70 -15.11
CA VAL A 6 -2.56 17.51 -15.73
C VAL A 6 -2.85 16.50 -14.62
N ALA A 7 -4.11 16.05 -14.54
CA ALA A 7 -4.49 15.02 -13.60
C ALA A 7 -3.77 13.72 -13.96
N ALA A 8 -3.13 13.07 -13.01
CA ALA A 8 -2.40 11.83 -13.26
C ALA A 8 -2.60 10.81 -12.16
N HIS A 9 -2.69 9.54 -12.56
CA HIS A 9 -2.59 8.43 -11.63
C HIS A 9 -1.13 8.11 -11.38
N LEU A 10 -0.77 7.97 -10.12
CA LEU A 10 0.43 7.25 -9.73
C LEU A 10 0.13 5.76 -9.76
N LEU A 11 0.78 5.05 -10.68
CA LEU A 11 0.75 3.60 -10.71
C LEU A 11 2.10 3.09 -10.24
N GLU A 12 2.04 2.20 -9.26
CA GLU A 12 3.21 1.43 -8.83
C GLU A 12 3.56 0.45 -9.97
N THR A 13 4.48 0.83 -10.86
CA THR A 13 4.85 0.03 -12.04
C THR A 13 5.99 -0.94 -11.78
N THR A 14 6.20 -1.36 -10.53
CA THR A 14 7.31 -2.25 -10.18
C THR A 14 6.90 -3.70 -9.86
N PRO A 15 6.49 -4.49 -10.87
CA PRO A 15 6.85 -5.92 -10.89
C PRO A 15 8.37 -6.12 -11.07
N ALA A 16 9.04 -5.18 -11.74
CA ALA A 16 10.44 -5.30 -12.17
C ALA A 16 11.49 -5.09 -11.06
N MET A 17 11.16 -4.43 -9.94
CA MET A 17 12.05 -4.28 -8.78
C MET A 17 11.81 -5.34 -7.70
N GLY A 18 11.64 -6.60 -8.10
CA GLY A 18 11.66 -7.72 -7.15
C GLY A 18 10.63 -7.61 -6.03
N GLY A 19 9.41 -7.12 -6.31
CA GLY A 19 8.34 -7.00 -5.30
C GLY A 19 8.12 -8.30 -4.53
N LEU A 20 8.17 -9.45 -5.21
CA LEU A 20 8.07 -10.78 -4.57
C LEU A 20 9.21 -11.05 -3.58
N MET A 21 10.45 -10.63 -3.87
CA MET A 21 11.57 -10.75 -2.93
C MET A 21 11.41 -9.84 -1.73
N HIS A 22 10.89 -8.62 -1.91
CA HIS A 22 10.58 -7.73 -0.79
C HIS A 22 9.48 -8.32 0.11
N TRP A 23 8.43 -8.90 -0.48
CA TRP A 23 7.41 -9.63 0.27
C TRP A 23 7.98 -10.85 0.99
N LEU A 24 8.87 -11.61 0.35
CA LEU A 24 9.53 -12.75 0.98
C LEU A 24 10.42 -12.31 2.16
N LEU A 25 11.18 -11.22 2.01
CA LEU A 25 12.01 -10.65 3.07
C LEU A 25 11.17 -10.06 4.21
N ALA A 26 10.01 -9.48 3.90
CA ALA A 26 9.07 -8.98 4.90
C ALA A 26 8.27 -10.11 5.58
N SER A 27 8.14 -11.27 4.93
CA SER A 27 7.28 -12.37 5.40
C SER A 27 7.56 -12.84 6.83
N PRO A 28 8.81 -12.95 7.34
CA PRO A 28 9.04 -13.38 8.72
C PRO A 28 8.47 -12.39 9.72
N LEU A 29 8.63 -11.08 9.47
CA LEU A 29 8.07 -10.04 10.32
C LEU A 29 6.55 -10.05 10.27
N LEU A 30 5.98 -10.17 9.07
CA LEU A 30 4.52 -10.23 8.88
C LEU A 30 3.91 -11.45 9.58
N LEU A 31 4.55 -12.61 9.47
CA LEU A 31 4.13 -13.83 10.17
C LEU A 31 4.23 -13.67 11.68
N PHE A 32 5.30 -13.04 12.19
CA PHE A 32 5.46 -12.76 13.61
C PHE A 32 4.36 -11.82 14.13
N VAL A 33 4.07 -10.73 13.42
CA VAL A 33 3.00 -9.79 13.78
C VAL A 33 1.63 -10.47 13.75
N ALA A 34 1.34 -11.26 12.71
CA ALA A 34 0.08 -12.00 12.62
C ALA A 34 -0.06 -13.03 13.75
N TRP A 35 1.02 -13.74 14.07
CA TRP A 35 1.05 -14.69 15.18
C TRP A 35 0.83 -13.99 16.53
N ALA A 36 1.55 -12.91 16.82
CA ALA A 36 1.42 -12.17 18.06
C ALA A 36 0.01 -11.57 18.23
N TRP A 37 -0.59 -11.09 17.14
CA TRP A 37 -1.97 -10.62 17.14
C TRP A 37 -2.96 -11.74 17.46
N ILE A 38 -2.83 -12.90 16.81
CA ILE A 38 -3.70 -14.06 17.06
C ILE A 38 -3.55 -14.55 18.50
N ASP A 39 -2.32 -14.61 19.03
CA ASP A 39 -2.05 -15.02 20.41
C ASP A 39 -2.72 -14.05 21.41
N LEU A 40 -2.60 -12.74 21.17
CA LEU A 40 -3.29 -11.73 21.95
C LEU A 40 -4.82 -11.87 21.87
N PHE A 41 -5.36 -12.09 20.67
CA PHE A 41 -6.79 -12.27 20.47
C PHE A 41 -7.31 -13.51 21.20
N ALA A 42 -6.62 -14.64 21.05
CA ALA A 42 -6.96 -15.91 21.71
C ALA A 42 -6.86 -15.80 23.23
N HIS A 43 -5.89 -15.05 23.77
CA HIS A 43 -5.75 -14.84 25.21
C HIS A 43 -6.97 -14.16 25.83
N TYR A 44 -7.60 -13.21 25.13
CA TYR A 44 -8.80 -12.52 25.60
C TYR A 44 -10.12 -13.13 25.10
N SER A 45 -10.06 -14.11 24.20
CA SER A 45 -11.26 -14.74 23.66
C SER A 45 -11.89 -15.67 24.69
N PRO A 46 -13.21 -15.60 24.90
CA PRO A 46 -13.93 -16.56 25.74
C PRO A 46 -14.18 -17.90 25.02
N LEU A 47 -13.78 -18.05 23.75
CA LEU A 47 -14.06 -19.23 22.95
C LEU A 47 -13.09 -20.38 23.31
N PRO A 48 -13.57 -21.63 23.39
CA PRO A 48 -12.71 -22.78 23.73
C PRO A 48 -11.90 -23.32 22.54
N ASN A 49 -12.03 -22.73 21.34
CA ASN A 49 -11.44 -23.26 20.11
C ASN A 49 -10.46 -22.25 19.48
N TYR A 50 -9.17 -22.53 19.68
CA TYR A 50 -8.07 -21.72 19.15
C TYR A 50 -8.13 -21.50 17.63
N TRP A 51 -8.56 -22.50 16.84
CA TRP A 51 -8.60 -22.34 15.38
C TRP A 51 -9.70 -21.37 14.93
N LEU A 52 -10.80 -21.36 15.67
CA LEU A 52 -11.86 -20.37 15.45
C LEU A 52 -11.37 -18.98 15.83
N ASP A 53 -10.65 -18.85 16.95
CA ASP A 53 -10.03 -17.59 17.37
C ASP A 53 -9.00 -17.08 16.36
N ALA A 54 -8.16 -17.97 15.83
CA ALA A 54 -7.19 -17.61 14.80
C ALA A 54 -7.86 -17.06 13.54
N LEU A 55 -8.95 -17.69 13.09
CA LEU A 55 -9.71 -17.21 11.93
C LEU A 55 -10.36 -15.85 12.20
N LEU A 56 -11.05 -15.71 13.33
CA LEU A 56 -11.72 -14.45 13.71
C LEU A 56 -10.71 -13.33 13.96
N GLY A 57 -9.61 -13.63 14.63
CA GLY A 57 -8.50 -12.71 14.88
C GLY A 57 -7.87 -12.23 13.58
N LEU A 58 -7.66 -13.12 12.61
CA LEU A 58 -7.15 -12.76 11.27
C LEU A 58 -8.11 -11.82 10.52
N LEU A 59 -9.41 -12.13 10.54
CA LEU A 59 -10.44 -11.26 9.94
C LEU A 59 -10.48 -9.89 10.62
N LEU A 60 -10.37 -9.86 11.95
CA LEU A 60 -10.34 -8.62 12.71
C LEU A 60 -9.06 -7.81 12.41
N MET A 61 -7.90 -8.45 12.31
CA MET A 61 -6.65 -7.81 11.91
C MET A 61 -6.78 -7.20 10.52
N ALA A 62 -7.39 -7.93 9.57
CA ALA A 62 -7.62 -7.43 8.23
C ALA A 62 -8.48 -6.16 8.24
N GLY A 63 -9.57 -6.16 9.01
CA GLY A 63 -10.51 -5.03 9.09
C GLY A 63 -9.99 -3.83 9.87
N VAL A 64 -9.27 -4.04 10.98
CA VAL A 64 -8.88 -2.96 11.92
C VAL A 64 -7.46 -2.46 11.68
N VAL A 65 -6.58 -3.29 11.11
CA VAL A 65 -5.17 -2.97 10.92
C VAL A 65 -4.85 -2.85 9.43
N VAL A 66 -5.02 -3.93 8.66
CA VAL A 66 -4.53 -4.00 7.27
C VAL A 66 -5.28 -3.01 6.36
N LEU A 67 -6.62 -3.02 6.40
CA LEU A 67 -7.45 -2.13 5.58
C LEU A 67 -7.18 -0.65 5.90
N PRO A 68 -7.26 -0.19 7.16
CA PRO A 68 -7.00 1.22 7.48
C PRO A 68 -5.59 1.65 7.12
N LEU A 69 -4.57 0.81 7.33
CA LEU A 69 -3.20 1.11 6.93
C LEU A 69 -3.05 1.17 5.41
N GLY A 70 -3.70 0.27 4.66
CA GLY A 70 -3.70 0.30 3.20
C GLY A 70 -4.36 1.56 2.65
N VAL A 71 -5.49 1.96 3.22
CA VAL A 71 -6.16 3.23 2.89
C VAL A 71 -5.26 4.40 3.26
N ALA A 72 -4.70 4.45 4.46
CA ALA A 72 -3.80 5.52 4.88
C ALA A 72 -2.56 5.63 3.99
N ALA A 73 -1.96 4.51 3.59
CA ALA A 73 -0.85 4.47 2.65
C ALA A 73 -1.25 5.01 1.28
N PHE A 74 -2.41 4.62 0.76
CA PHE A 74 -2.94 5.16 -0.49
C PHE A 74 -3.14 6.68 -0.41
N TRP A 75 -3.74 7.18 0.68
CA TRP A 75 -3.95 8.61 0.90
C TRP A 75 -2.61 9.36 1.04
N LEU A 76 -1.63 8.77 1.71
CA LEU A 76 -0.30 9.35 1.86
C LEU A 76 0.40 9.50 0.51
N VAL A 77 0.38 8.45 -0.30
CA VAL A 77 1.03 8.43 -1.63
C VAL A 77 0.36 9.44 -2.56
N THR A 78 -0.97 9.44 -2.60
CA THR A 78 -1.74 10.37 -3.46
C THR A 78 -1.65 11.83 -2.99
N SER A 79 -1.36 12.10 -1.71
CA SER A 79 -1.18 13.46 -1.20
C SER A 79 0.16 14.09 -1.61
N PHE A 80 1.18 13.28 -1.90
CA PHE A 80 2.54 13.75 -2.21
C PHE A 80 3.11 13.13 -3.49
N PRO A 81 2.45 13.29 -4.65
CA PRO A 81 2.81 12.56 -5.86
C PRO A 81 4.25 12.80 -6.32
N GLY A 82 4.75 14.03 -6.15
CA GLY A 82 6.12 14.40 -6.53
C GLY A 82 7.21 13.67 -5.74
N LEU A 83 6.96 13.24 -4.50
CA LEU A 83 7.94 12.46 -3.74
C LEU A 83 8.07 11.04 -4.31
N PHE A 84 6.94 10.43 -4.67
CA PHE A 84 6.90 9.04 -5.14
C PHE A 84 7.32 8.87 -6.61
N GLN A 85 7.22 9.93 -7.41
CA GLN A 85 7.78 10.00 -8.78
C GLN A 85 9.28 9.66 -8.85
N HIS A 86 10.04 10.02 -7.81
CA HIS A 86 11.48 9.79 -7.77
C HIS A 86 11.87 8.39 -7.25
N VAL A 87 10.89 7.58 -6.83
CA VAL A 87 11.11 6.28 -6.17
C VAL A 87 10.63 5.10 -7.03
N GLY A 88 10.45 5.32 -8.33
CA GLY A 88 10.07 4.26 -9.29
C GLY A 88 8.57 4.01 -9.43
N TRP A 89 7.74 4.99 -9.06
CA TRP A 89 6.31 5.01 -9.38
C TRP A 89 6.10 5.75 -10.70
N ASP A 90 5.35 5.16 -11.63
CA ASP A 90 5.08 5.78 -12.92
C ASP A 90 3.87 6.70 -12.83
N VAL A 91 3.95 7.80 -13.56
CA VAL A 91 2.88 8.77 -13.63
C VAL A 91 2.13 8.50 -14.92
N GLN A 92 0.91 7.98 -14.82
CA GLN A 92 0.01 7.91 -15.97
C GLN A 92 -0.89 9.13 -16.01
N PRO A 93 -0.62 10.10 -16.90
CA PRO A 93 -1.55 11.20 -17.10
C PRO A 93 -2.88 10.69 -17.63
N LEU A 94 -3.97 11.21 -17.07
CA LEU A 94 -5.33 10.89 -17.48
C LEU A 94 -5.69 11.48 -18.85
N GLU A 95 -4.95 12.51 -19.27
CA GLU A 95 -5.02 13.09 -20.60
C GLU A 95 -3.77 12.73 -21.40
N PRO A 96 -3.87 12.54 -22.73
CA PRO A 96 -2.70 12.32 -23.56
C PRO A 96 -1.78 13.55 -23.52
N VAL A 97 -0.61 13.39 -22.91
CA VAL A 97 0.48 14.37 -22.92
C VAL A 97 1.52 13.90 -23.92
N ARG A 98 1.92 14.79 -24.85
CA ARG A 98 3.01 14.50 -25.78
C ARG A 98 4.31 14.34 -25.01
N GLU A 99 5.18 13.41 -25.42
CA GLU A 99 6.47 13.17 -24.75
C GLU A 99 7.31 14.45 -24.60
N THR A 100 7.25 15.34 -25.58
CA THR A 100 7.94 16.65 -25.57
C THR A 100 7.37 17.62 -24.54
N GLU A 101 6.12 17.45 -24.12
CA GLU A 101 5.41 18.28 -23.14
C GLU A 101 5.55 17.73 -21.71
N ALA A 102 5.97 16.47 -21.55
CA ALA A 102 6.00 15.76 -20.26
C ALA A 102 6.81 16.46 -19.16
N TYR A 103 7.87 17.21 -19.52
CA TYR A 103 8.70 17.97 -18.57
C TYR A 103 8.17 19.39 -18.28
N TRP A 104 7.17 19.83 -19.03
CA TRP A 104 6.58 21.18 -18.95
C TRP A 104 5.26 21.21 -18.20
N VAL A 105 4.60 20.05 -18.03
CA VAL A 105 3.39 19.88 -17.21
C VAL A 105 3.71 19.57 -15.76
N ARG A 106 2.81 19.98 -14.87
CA ARG A 106 2.79 19.57 -13.48
C ARG A 106 1.70 18.53 -13.32
N TYR A 107 2.10 17.29 -13.01
CA TYR A 107 1.17 16.23 -12.67
C TYR A 107 0.60 16.47 -11.27
N VAL A 108 -0.73 16.40 -11.15
CA VAL A 108 -1.49 16.60 -9.91
C VAL A 108 -2.46 15.46 -9.69
#